data_AF-A0A914VE72-F1
#
_entry.id   AF-A0A914VE72-F1
#
_cell.length_a   1.000
_cell.length_b   1.000
_cell.length_c   1.000
_cell.angle_alpha   90.00
_cell.angle_beta   90.00
_cell.angle_gamma   90.00
#
_symmetry.space_group_name_H-M   'P 1'
#
loop_
_entity.id
_entity.type
_entity.pdbx_description
1 polymer ?
#
loop_
_entity_poly.entity_id
_entity_poly.type
_entity_poly.pdbx_seq_one_letter_code
_entity_poly.pdbx_strand_id
1 'polypeptide(L)'
;MAAYIAQGKRIPRRGEIGLSSSEISVFEKVGYVMSGTRHKAMEATRLRKENQVYSAEEKRMLSGFSQGERKNKEVAILSQFRQLVQKKMNKD
;
A
#
# COMPACT_ATOMS: atom_id res chain seq x y z
N MET A 1 6.52 -10.22 7.47
CA MET A 1 6.65 -8.80 7.08
C MET A 1 5.31 -8.20 6.66
N ALA A 2 4.71 -8.69 5.56
CA ALA A 2 3.45 -8.18 5.00
C ALA A 2 2.29 -8.10 6.02
N ALA A 3 2.19 -9.05 6.95
CA ALA A 3 1.15 -9.04 8.00
C ALA A 3 1.29 -7.91 9.04
N TYR A 4 2.52 -7.46 9.33
CA TYR A 4 2.74 -6.31 10.22
C TYR A 4 2.38 -4.99 9.51
N ILE A 5 2.62 -4.94 8.20
CA ILE A 5 2.39 -3.77 7.34
C ILE A 5 0.89 -3.52 7.13
N ALA A 6 0.10 -4.57 6.88
CA ALA A 6 -1.36 -4.47 6.80
C ALA A 6 -2.02 -3.95 8.10
N GLN A 7 -1.32 -4.03 9.23
CA GLN A 7 -1.78 -3.54 10.53
C GLN A 7 -1.20 -2.16 10.88
N GLY A 8 -0.48 -1.51 9.96
CA GLY A 8 0.19 -0.23 10.21
C GLY A 8 1.31 -0.31 11.25
N LYS A 9 1.85 -1.51 11.49
CA LYS A 9 2.86 -1.74 12.52
C LYS A 9 4.25 -1.48 11.96
N ARG A 10 5.06 -0.86 12.80
CA ARG A 10 6.47 -0.55 12.53
C ARG A 10 7.24 -1.82 12.10
N ILE A 11 8.09 -1.67 11.10
CA ILE A 11 9.01 -2.72 10.63
C ILE A 11 10.09 -3.00 11.70
N PRO A 12 10.23 -4.25 12.18
CA PRO A 12 11.24 -4.60 13.17
C PRO A 12 12.66 -4.56 12.59
N ARG A 13 13.61 -4.06 13.38
CA ARG A 13 15.06 -4.09 13.11
C ARG A 13 15.60 -5.51 13.40
N ARG A 14 16.82 -5.85 12.96
CA ARG A 14 17.39 -7.20 13.12
C ARG A 14 17.38 -7.70 14.59
N GLY A 15 17.70 -6.82 15.54
CA GLY A 15 17.65 -7.14 16.98
C GLY A 15 16.26 -7.12 17.60
N GLU A 16 15.24 -6.82 16.82
CA GLU A 16 13.82 -6.78 17.22
C GLU A 16 13.02 -7.92 16.57
N ILE A 17 13.69 -8.79 15.79
CA ILE A 17 13.07 -9.98 15.21
C ILE A 17 12.68 -10.91 16.36
N GLY A 18 11.37 -11.14 16.51
CA GLY A 18 10.81 -11.94 17.60
C GLY A 18 10.09 -11.12 18.67
N LEU A 19 10.20 -9.79 18.64
CA LEU A 19 9.42 -8.89 19.50
C LEU A 19 8.22 -8.32 18.71
N SER A 20 7.10 -8.17 19.40
CA SER A 20 5.94 -7.46 18.88
C SER A 20 6.18 -5.95 18.86
N SER A 21 5.50 -5.24 17.95
CA SER A 21 5.58 -3.78 17.85
C SER A 21 5.22 -3.06 19.17
N SER A 22 4.33 -3.65 19.97
CA SER A 22 3.94 -3.13 21.28
C SER A 22 5.08 -3.25 22.29
N GLU A 23 5.76 -4.40 22.34
CA GLU A 23 6.90 -4.62 23.24
C GLU A 23 8.04 -3.67 22.91
N ILE A 24 8.34 -3.49 21.61
CA ILE A 24 9.37 -2.55 21.16
C ILE A 24 9.05 -1.12 21.61
N SER A 25 7.79 -0.67 21.48
CA SER A 25 7.38 0.66 21.93
C SER A 25 7.49 0.83 23.44
N VAL A 26 7.17 -0.21 24.21
CA VAL A 26 7.32 -0.21 25.67
C VAL A 26 8.80 -0.10 26.05
N PHE A 27 9.67 -0.90 25.42
CA PHE A 27 11.12 -0.83 25.68
C PHE A 27 11.70 0.54 25.33
N GLU A 28 11.33 1.12 24.19
CA GLU A 28 11.76 2.47 23.81
C GLU A 28 11.27 3.54 24.81
N LYS A 29 10.03 3.42 25.32
CA LYS A 29 9.49 4.34 26.34
C LYS A 29 10.22 4.24 27.69
N VAL A 30 10.62 3.05 28.09
CA VAL A 30 11.40 2.81 29.31
C VAL A 30 12.86 3.27 29.16
N GLY A 31 13.28 3.60 27.93
CA GLY A 31 14.62 4.13 27.64
C GLY A 31 15.61 3.08 27.15
N TYR A 32 15.15 1.86 26.84
CA TYR A 32 15.99 0.87 26.19
C TYR A 32 16.32 1.31 24.76
N VAL A 33 17.60 1.20 24.40
CA VAL A 33 18.08 1.52 23.07
C VAL A 33 18.01 0.25 22.23
N MET A 34 17.08 0.21 21.29
CA MET A 34 17.01 -0.91 20.35
C MET A 34 18.23 -0.92 19.42
N SER A 35 18.58 -2.10 18.91
CA SER A 35 19.75 -2.26 18.03
C SER A 35 19.61 -1.37 16.78
N GLY A 36 20.59 -0.48 16.57
CA GLY A 36 20.64 0.43 15.42
C GLY A 36 19.95 1.79 15.62
N THR A 37 19.26 2.03 16.74
CA THR A 37 18.51 3.29 16.98
C THR A 37 19.41 4.53 17.10
N ARG A 38 20.64 4.40 17.63
CA ARG A 38 21.59 5.53 17.72
C ARG A 38 22.34 5.80 16.41
N HIS A 39 22.25 4.91 15.43
CA HIS A 39 23.03 5.01 14.20
C HIS A 39 22.20 5.68 13.08
N LYS A 40 22.37 7.01 12.92
CA LYS A 40 21.58 7.84 12.00
C LYS A 40 21.46 7.26 10.58
N ALA A 41 22.56 6.72 10.03
CA ALA A 41 22.55 6.13 8.69
C ALA A 41 21.72 4.82 8.61
N MET A 42 21.70 4.04 9.68
CA MET A 42 20.92 2.80 9.75
C MET A 42 19.44 3.12 9.90
N GLU A 43 19.10 4.13 10.72
CA GLU A 43 17.74 4.61 10.87
C GLU A 43 17.18 5.23 9.58
N ALA A 44 17.97 6.02 8.86
CA ALA A 44 17.57 6.55 7.55
C ALA A 44 17.32 5.41 6.54
N THR A 45 18.12 4.35 6.59
CA THR A 45 17.93 3.17 5.73
C THR A 45 16.65 2.41 6.09
N ARG A 46 16.35 2.27 7.39
CA ARG A 46 15.09 1.71 7.89
C ARG A 46 13.89 2.52 7.36
N LEU A 47 13.89 3.83 7.57
CA LEU A 47 12.83 4.73 7.10
C LEU A 47 12.65 4.63 5.59
N ARG A 48 13.74 4.57 4.82
CA ARG A 48 13.69 4.39 3.37
C ARG A 48 13.03 3.07 2.97
N LYS A 49 13.36 1.97 3.65
CA LYS A 49 12.77 0.66 3.39
C LYS A 49 11.29 0.62 3.74
N GLU A 50 10.92 1.29 4.83
CA GLU A 50 9.53 1.47 5.23
C GLU A 50 8.74 2.27 4.18
N ASN A 51 9.28 3.40 3.72
CA ASN A 51 8.68 4.22 2.66
C ASN A 51 8.61 3.50 1.30
N GLN A 52 9.60 2.65 0.96
CA GLN A 52 9.56 1.83 -0.26
C GLN A 52 8.36 0.88 -0.28
N VAL A 53 8.03 0.33 0.89
CA VAL A 53 6.90 -0.59 1.05
C VAL A 53 5.57 0.17 1.01
N TYR A 54 5.45 1.28 1.74
CA TYR A 54 4.25 2.12 1.69
C TYR A 54 3.96 2.62 0.27
N SER A 55 4.97 3.12 -0.45
CA SER A 55 4.79 3.56 -1.84
C SER A 55 4.35 2.43 -2.77
N ALA A 56 4.79 1.18 -2.52
CA ALA A 56 4.37 0.03 -3.29
C ALA A 56 2.90 -0.36 -3.01
N GLU A 57 2.46 -0.30 -1.75
CA GLU A 57 1.07 -0.56 -1.38
C GLU A 57 0.13 0.55 -1.86
N GLU A 58 0.50 1.82 -1.70
CA GLU A 58 -0.26 2.96 -2.25
C GLU A 58 -0.45 2.82 -3.76
N LYS A 59 0.62 2.47 -4.50
CA LYS A 59 0.54 2.20 -5.94
C LYS A 59 -0.35 0.99 -6.27
N ARG A 60 -0.36 -0.04 -5.42
CA ARG A 60 -1.22 -1.22 -5.59
C ARG A 60 -2.69 -0.88 -5.34
N MET A 61 -2.98 -0.05 -4.34
CA MET A 61 -4.32 0.45 -4.05
C MET A 61 -4.84 1.35 -5.18
N LEU A 62 -4.00 2.27 -5.66
CA LEU A 62 -4.32 3.16 -6.79
C LEU A 62 -4.53 2.40 -8.11
N SER A 63 -3.74 1.35 -8.37
CA SER A 63 -3.91 0.55 -9.59
C SER A 63 -5.21 -0.26 -9.58
N GLY A 64 -5.61 -0.79 -8.41
CA GLY A 64 -6.92 -1.43 -8.23
C GLY A 64 -8.09 -0.47 -8.51
N PHE A 65 -7.99 0.78 -8.04
CA PHE A 65 -8.98 1.81 -8.29
C PHE A 65 -9.08 2.19 -9.78
N SER A 66 -7.94 2.39 -10.44
CA SER A 66 -7.89 2.72 -11.88
C SER A 66 -8.51 1.62 -12.76
N GLN A 67 -8.35 0.35 -12.41
CA GLN A 67 -8.98 -0.76 -13.14
C GLN A 67 -10.51 -0.72 -13.01
N GLY A 68 -11.04 -0.39 -11.83
CA GLY A 68 -12.48 -0.21 -11.63
C GLY A 68 -13.06 0.90 -12.50
N GLU A 69 -12.39 2.07 -12.52
CA GLU A 69 -12.81 3.19 -13.37
C GLU A 69 -12.73 2.87 -14.87
N ARG A 70 -11.69 2.14 -15.31
CA ARG A 70 -11.58 1.69 -16.71
C ARG A 70 -12.73 0.78 -17.11
N LYS A 71 -13.09 -0.20 -16.27
CA LYS A 71 -14.25 -1.08 -16.53
C LYS A 71 -15.55 -0.28 -16.63
N ASN A 72 -15.77 0.69 -15.75
CA ASN A 72 -16.96 1.54 -15.81
C ASN A 72 -17.01 2.37 -17.10
N LYS A 73 -15.87 2.92 -17.52
CA LYS A 73 -15.75 3.63 -18.81
C LYS A 73 -16.00 2.70 -20.00
N GLU A 74 -15.45 1.49 -19.99
CA GLU A 74 -15.68 0.48 -21.03
C GLU A 74 -17.16 0.09 -21.15
N VAL A 75 -17.84 -0.14 -20.02
CA VAL A 75 -19.27 -0.43 -19.99
C VAL A 75 -20.09 0.73 -20.56
N ALA A 76 -19.76 1.96 -20.18
CA ALA A 76 -20.41 3.16 -20.71
C ALA A 76 -20.23 3.27 -22.24
N ILE A 77 -19.01 3.08 -22.75
CA ILE A 77 -18.71 3.12 -24.19
C ILE A 77 -19.47 2.01 -24.93
N LEU A 78 -19.49 0.79 -24.40
CA LEU A 78 -20.23 -0.33 -24.99
C LEU A 78 -21.74 -0.04 -25.05
N SER A 79 -22.30 0.61 -24.03
CA SER A 79 -23.71 1.01 -24.01
C SER A 79 -24.02 2.04 -25.09
N GLN A 80 -23.17 3.06 -25.25
CA GLN A 80 -23.30 4.08 -26.29
C GLN A 80 -23.19 3.47 -27.69
N PHE A 81 -22.25 2.54 -27.88
CA PHE A 81 -22.08 1.86 -29.17
C PHE A 81 -23.29 1.00 -29.53
N ARG A 82 -23.85 0.26 -28.56
CA ARG A 82 -25.11 -0.50 -28.76
C ARG A 82 -26.28 0.40 -29.15
N GLN A 83 -26.41 1.57 -28.51
CA GLN A 83 -27.44 2.54 -28.86
C GLN A 83 -27.27 3.10 -30.28
N LEU A 84 -26.03 3.40 -30.70
CA LEU A 84 -25.75 3.84 -32.07
C LEU A 84 -26.09 2.77 -33.11
N VAL A 85 -25.75 1.50 -32.85
CA VAL A 85 -26.08 0.38 -33.73
C VAL A 85 -27.60 0.18 -33.83
N GLN A 86 -28.32 0.17 -32.70
CA GLN A 86 -29.79 0.09 -32.70
C GLN A 86 -30.43 1.26 -33.44
N LYS A 87 -29.92 2.49 -33.24
CA LYS A 87 -30.41 3.67 -33.96
C LYS A 87 -30.19 3.57 -35.47
N LYS A 88 -29.13 2.89 -35.92
CA LYS A 88 -28.88 2.62 -37.34
C LYS A 88 -29.75 1.48 -37.88
N MET A 89 -29.99 0.44 -37.09
CA MET A 89 -30.85 -0.71 -37.48
C MET A 89 -32.34 -0.40 -37.46
N ASN A 90 -32.80 0.50 -36.60
CA ASN A 90 -34.21 0.90 -36.50
C ASN A 90 -34.57 2.09 -37.42
N LYS A 91 -33.69 2.43 -38.39
CA LYS A 91 -33.89 3.53 -39.34
C LYS A 91 -34.16 3.04 -40.76
N ASP A 92 -34.80 1.87 -40.86
CA ASP A 92 -35.58 1.44 -42.02
C ASP A 92 -37.07 1.66 -41.71
#